data_AF-A0A955D5N5-F1
#
_entry.id   AF-A0A955D5N5-F1
#
_cell.length_a   1.000
_cell.length_b   1.000
_cell.length_c   1.000
_cell.angle_alpha   90.00
_cell.angle_beta   90.00
_cell.angle_gamma   90.00
#
_symmetry.space_group_name_H-M   'P 1'
#
loop_
_entity.id
_entity.type
_entity.pdbx_description
1 polymer ?
#
loop_
_entity_poly.entity_id
_entity_poly.type
_entity_poly.pdbx_seq_one_letter_code
_entity_poly.pdbx_strand_id
1 'polypeptide(L)'
;RGGLLLEVVVALALFVGGALFVMRSICDGIAGRDRSRQRQEAVDLARSAIARLEVGLINLSDLRSGRFAETGSDADGARIGGTGVEGGSGVGSGSGPDAFIVDASTERSPHRGLTMVEIRVRAAQGGDGTAPGPVLCTLRQLVRLRNDDAADASFLEDDLLEGLPLESPPNP
;
A
#
# COMPACT_ATOMS: atom_id res chain seq x y z
N ARG A 1 54.49 23.70 22.40
CA ARG A 1 54.41 22.51 21.52
C ARG A 1 53.11 21.73 21.69
N GLY A 2 52.44 21.72 22.86
CA GLY A 2 51.15 21.04 23.05
C GLY A 2 49.98 21.60 22.21
N GLY A 3 50.00 22.89 21.86
CA GLY A 3 48.96 23.49 21.01
C GLY A 3 48.85 22.89 19.61
N LEU A 4 49.99 22.50 18.99
CA LEU A 4 49.99 21.86 17.67
C LEU A 4 49.33 20.48 17.69
N LEU A 5 49.51 19.71 18.78
CA LEU A 5 48.83 18.42 18.93
C LEU A 5 47.32 18.63 19.11
N LEU A 6 46.92 19.63 19.90
CA LEU A 6 45.51 19.96 20.09
C LEU A 6 44.86 20.40 18.77
N GLU A 7 45.54 21.22 18.00
CA GLU A 7 45.06 21.68 16.69
C GLU A 7 44.85 20.51 15.72
N VAL A 8 45.80 19.58 15.65
CA VAL A 8 45.68 18.39 14.79
C VAL A 8 44.56 17.46 15.27
N VAL A 9 44.41 17.28 16.59
CA VAL A 9 43.33 16.45 17.14
C VAL A 9 41.96 17.07 16.87
N VAL A 10 41.83 18.40 16.99
CA VAL A 10 40.59 19.11 16.66
C VAL A 10 40.30 19.02 15.16
N ALA A 11 41.30 19.23 14.30
CA ALA A 11 41.15 19.08 12.86
C ALA A 11 40.72 17.66 12.47
N LEU A 12 41.32 16.63 13.08
CA LEU A 12 40.96 15.24 12.87
C LEU A 12 39.53 14.94 13.37
N ALA A 13 39.17 15.44 14.55
CA ALA A 13 37.82 15.25 15.11
C ALA A 13 36.74 15.89 14.23
N LEU A 14 36.98 17.11 13.74
CA LEU A 14 36.07 17.80 12.82
C LEU A 14 35.97 17.06 11.48
N PHE A 15 37.09 16.57 10.95
CA PHE A 15 37.11 15.81 9.71
C PHE A 15 36.31 14.50 9.82
N VAL A 16 36.57 13.71 10.86
CA VAL A 16 35.87 12.44 11.10
C VAL A 16 34.39 12.69 11.39
N GLY A 17 34.07 13.69 12.21
CA GLY A 17 32.69 14.08 12.51
C GLY A 17 31.92 14.50 11.25
N GLY A 18 32.55 15.30 10.38
CA GLY A 18 31.99 15.69 9.08
C GLY A 18 31.77 14.51 8.15
N ALA A 19 32.73 13.59 8.06
CA ALA A 19 32.61 12.40 7.21
C ALA A 19 31.45 11.50 7.66
N LEU A 20 31.31 11.25 8.97
CA LEU A 20 30.21 10.47 9.53
C LEU A 20 28.86 11.14 9.31
N PHE A 21 28.80 12.46 9.45
CA PHE A 21 27.58 13.22 9.19
C PHE A 21 27.14 13.10 7.72
N VAL A 22 28.06 13.28 6.77
CA VAL A 22 27.76 13.16 5.33
C VAL A 22 27.33 11.74 4.99
N MET A 23 28.04 10.72 5.48
CA MET A 23 27.68 9.33 5.25
C MET A 23 26.28 9.02 5.77
N ARG A 24 25.95 9.48 6.98
CA ARG A 24 24.61 9.31 7.55
C ARG A 24 23.54 10.00 6.72
N SER A 25 23.81 11.23 6.27
CA SER A 25 22.88 11.96 5.41
C SER A 25 22.60 11.24 4.09
N ILE A 26 23.60 10.56 3.50
CA ILE A 26 23.43 9.75 2.29
C ILE A 26 22.56 8.52 2.59
N CYS A 27 22.84 7.80 3.68
CA CYS A 27 22.04 6.64 4.09
C CYS A 27 20.57 7.01 4.31
N ASP A 28 20.32 8.13 4.99
CA ASP A 28 18.97 8.64 5.23
C ASP A 28 18.29 9.04 3.91
N GLY A 29 19.04 9.59 2.95
CA GLY A 29 18.57 9.88 1.60
C GLY A 29 18.15 8.64 0.81
N ILE A 30 18.95 7.56 0.87
CA ILE A 30 18.63 6.29 0.21
C ILE A 30 17.36 5.68 0.84
N ALA A 31 17.29 5.61 2.17
CA ALA A 31 16.10 5.11 2.87
C ALA A 31 14.85 5.98 2.60
N GLY A 32 15.02 7.28 2.38
CA GLY A 32 13.94 8.16 1.93
C GLY A 32 13.47 7.84 0.50
N ARG A 33 14.42 7.61 -0.42
CA ARG A 33 14.13 7.25 -1.81
C ARG A 33 13.39 5.92 -1.92
N ASP A 34 13.81 4.91 -1.17
CA ASP A 34 13.17 3.59 -1.21
C ASP A 34 11.72 3.65 -0.71
N ARG A 35 11.47 4.37 0.38
CA ARG A 35 10.10 4.63 0.86
C ARG A 35 9.26 5.41 -0.14
N SER A 36 9.85 6.39 -0.81
CA SER A 36 9.17 7.16 -1.85
C SER A 36 8.80 6.28 -3.05
N ARG A 37 9.70 5.42 -3.49
CA ARG A 37 9.47 4.48 -4.58
C ARG A 37 8.36 3.50 -4.24
N GLN A 38 8.42 2.88 -3.06
CA GLN A 38 7.41 1.94 -2.60
C GLN A 38 6.01 2.59 -2.53
N ARG A 39 5.94 3.86 -2.10
CA ARG A 39 4.68 4.61 -2.09
C ARG A 39 4.17 4.94 -3.50
N GLN A 40 5.07 5.26 -4.43
CA GLN A 40 4.70 5.51 -5.82
C GLN A 40 4.09 4.28 -6.47
N GLU A 41 4.74 3.12 -6.32
CA GLU A 41 4.25 1.83 -6.81
C GLU A 41 2.88 1.49 -6.18
N ALA A 42 2.70 1.72 -4.88
CA ALA A 42 1.42 1.53 -4.21
C ALA A 42 0.30 2.44 -4.75
N VAL A 43 0.61 3.69 -5.11
CA VAL A 43 -0.36 4.62 -5.70
C VAL A 43 -0.72 4.22 -7.13
N ASP A 44 0.25 3.82 -7.93
CA ASP A 44 0.01 3.37 -9.30
C ASP A 44 -0.85 2.10 -9.33
N LEU A 45 -0.59 1.19 -8.39
CA LEU A 45 -1.40 -0.01 -8.19
C LEU A 45 -2.83 0.34 -7.75
N ALA A 46 -3.00 1.24 -6.78
CA ALA A 46 -4.34 1.70 -6.37
C ALA A 46 -5.11 2.34 -7.54
N ARG A 47 -4.45 3.17 -8.36
CA ARG A 47 -5.07 3.78 -9.55
C ARG A 47 -5.44 2.75 -10.62
N SER A 48 -4.55 1.78 -10.88
CA SER A 48 -4.81 0.67 -11.80
C SER A 48 -6.02 -0.15 -11.34
N ALA A 49 -6.10 -0.47 -10.04
CA ALA A 49 -7.24 -1.18 -9.45
C ALA A 49 -8.55 -0.41 -9.62
N ILE A 50 -8.59 0.90 -9.36
CA ILE A 50 -9.79 1.72 -9.60
C ILE A 50 -10.16 1.72 -11.08
N ALA A 51 -9.20 1.97 -11.98
CA ALA A 51 -9.47 2.01 -13.41
C ALA A 51 -10.02 0.68 -13.94
N ARG A 52 -9.47 -0.45 -13.49
CA ARG A 52 -9.97 -1.78 -13.83
C ARG A 52 -11.38 -2.03 -13.30
N LEU A 53 -11.68 -1.56 -12.09
CA LEU A 53 -13.03 -1.64 -11.52
C LEU A 53 -14.01 -0.74 -12.29
N GLU A 54 -13.61 0.47 -12.69
CA GLU A 54 -14.43 1.40 -13.49
C GLU A 54 -14.78 0.83 -14.87
N VAL A 55 -13.85 0.10 -15.49
CA VAL A 55 -14.06 -0.57 -16.78
C VAL A 55 -14.79 -1.91 -16.62
N GLY A 56 -14.92 -2.42 -15.39
CA GLY A 56 -15.53 -3.72 -15.09
C GLY A 56 -14.66 -4.92 -15.50
N LEU A 57 -13.33 -4.75 -15.49
CA LEU A 57 -12.36 -5.84 -15.70
C LEU A 57 -12.15 -6.68 -14.44
N ILE A 58 -12.43 -6.10 -13.27
CA ILE A 58 -12.39 -6.76 -11.97
C ILE A 58 -13.67 -6.41 -11.22
N ASN A 59 -14.17 -7.37 -10.45
CA ASN A 59 -15.32 -7.13 -9.58
C ASN A 59 -14.85 -6.69 -8.20
N LEU A 60 -15.77 -6.11 -7.42
CA LEU A 60 -15.44 -5.67 -6.06
C LEU A 60 -15.08 -6.84 -5.13
N SER A 61 -15.66 -8.01 -5.35
CA SER A 61 -15.38 -9.25 -4.62
C SER A 61 -13.94 -9.73 -4.83
N ASP A 62 -13.41 -9.59 -6.05
CA ASP A 62 -12.02 -9.95 -6.38
C ASP A 62 -11.03 -9.08 -5.61
N LEU A 63 -11.29 -7.77 -5.53
CA LEU A 63 -10.48 -6.83 -4.75
C LEU A 63 -10.52 -7.13 -3.25
N ARG A 64 -11.70 -7.40 -2.69
CA ARG A 64 -11.85 -7.75 -1.26
C ARG A 64 -11.16 -9.06 -0.89
N SER A 65 -11.11 -10.00 -1.83
CA SER A 65 -10.46 -11.30 -1.61
C SER A 65 -8.93 -11.24 -1.58
N GLY A 66 -8.33 -10.06 -1.82
CA GLY A 66 -6.88 -9.89 -1.88
C GLY A 66 -6.25 -10.63 -3.07
N ARG A 67 -7.04 -11.19 -4.00
CA ARG A 67 -6.56 -11.84 -5.23
C ARG A 67 -5.99 -10.85 -6.23
N PHE A 68 -6.08 -9.56 -5.94
CA PHE A 68 -5.36 -8.51 -6.63
C PHE A 68 -3.89 -8.45 -6.17
N ALA A 69 -3.20 -9.58 -6.20
CA ALA A 69 -1.75 -9.64 -6.13
C ALA A 69 -1.26 -9.54 -7.58
N GLU A 70 -1.23 -8.31 -8.12
CA GLU A 70 -0.57 -8.07 -9.39
C GLU A 70 0.90 -8.48 -9.21
N THR A 71 1.29 -9.57 -9.87
CA THR A 71 2.67 -10.02 -9.95
C THR A 71 3.44 -8.90 -10.64
N GLY A 72 4.02 -7.99 -9.86
CA GLY A 72 5.04 -7.05 -10.29
C GLY A 72 6.31 -7.81 -10.67
N SER A 73 6.23 -8.64 -11.72
CA SER A 73 7.37 -9.26 -12.39
C SER A 73 7.51 -8.66 -13.78
N ASP A 74 7.62 -7.34 -13.83
CA ASP A 74 8.50 -6.71 -14.83
C ASP A 74 9.84 -6.46 -14.14
N ALA A 75 10.49 -7.58 -13.80
CA ALA A 75 11.92 -7.63 -13.58
C ALA A 75 12.59 -7.50 -14.96
N ASP A 76 12.66 -6.28 -15.49
CA ASP A 76 13.64 -5.95 -16.51
C ASP A 76 14.24 -4.57 -16.21
N GLY A 77 15.33 -4.60 -15.44
CA GLY A 77 15.96 -3.42 -14.87
C GLY A 77 17.16 -3.75 -14.00
N ALA A 78 18.08 -4.56 -14.54
CA ALA A 78 19.50 -4.61 -14.21
C ALA A 78 19.89 -4.32 -12.73
N ARG A 79 19.74 -5.33 -11.86
CA ARG A 79 20.56 -5.42 -10.63
C ARG A 79 21.94 -5.98 -11.01
N ILE A 80 22.85 -5.12 -11.45
CA ILE A 80 24.28 -5.44 -11.47
C ILE A 80 24.78 -5.42 -10.03
N GLY A 81 25.01 -6.60 -9.45
CA GLY A 81 25.83 -6.76 -8.25
C GLY A 81 25.38 -7.88 -7.31
N GLY A 82 26.08 -9.01 -7.33
CA GLY A 82 26.20 -9.91 -6.17
C GLY A 82 25.71 -11.36 -6.34
N THR A 83 26.55 -12.19 -6.94
CA THR A 83 26.84 -13.62 -6.63
C THR A 83 25.81 -14.47 -5.84
N GLY A 84 25.29 -15.52 -6.49
CA GLY A 84 25.32 -16.88 -5.94
C GLY A 84 23.99 -17.61 -5.65
N VAL A 85 23.89 -18.80 -6.27
CA VAL A 85 23.10 -20.01 -5.92
C VAL A 85 21.77 -20.25 -6.66
N GLU A 86 21.78 -21.38 -7.38
CA GLU A 86 20.70 -22.03 -8.13
C GLU A 86 19.73 -22.82 -7.24
N GLY A 87 18.49 -23.00 -7.72
CA GLY A 87 17.72 -24.23 -7.50
C GLY A 87 16.39 -24.08 -6.74
N GLY A 88 15.26 -24.24 -7.43
CA GLY A 88 13.96 -24.47 -6.79
C GLY A 88 12.74 -24.16 -7.65
N SER A 89 12.36 -25.08 -8.54
CA SER A 89 11.05 -25.09 -9.19
C SER A 89 9.96 -25.41 -8.16
N GLY A 90 9.07 -24.46 -7.92
CA GLY A 90 7.85 -24.62 -7.15
C GLY A 90 6.86 -23.55 -7.57
N VAL A 91 5.59 -23.94 -7.75
CA VAL A 91 4.47 -23.04 -8.02
C VAL A 91 4.29 -22.12 -6.81
N GLY A 92 5.08 -21.05 -6.77
CA GLY A 92 5.14 -20.09 -5.69
C GLY A 92 4.23 -18.93 -6.03
N SER A 93 3.18 -18.76 -5.23
CA SER A 93 2.56 -17.45 -5.02
C SER A 93 3.69 -16.43 -4.90
N GLY A 94 3.80 -15.52 -5.88
CA GLY A 94 4.92 -14.61 -6.07
C GLY A 94 5.04 -13.60 -4.93
N SER A 95 5.44 -14.06 -3.75
CA SER A 95 5.82 -13.24 -2.62
C SER A 95 7.26 -12.79 -2.84
N GLY A 96 7.44 -11.91 -3.83
CA GLY A 96 8.66 -11.11 -3.91
C GLY A 96 8.77 -10.23 -2.65
N PRO A 97 9.97 -9.72 -2.33
CA PRO A 97 10.17 -8.82 -1.19
C PRO A 97 9.34 -7.52 -1.27
N ASP A 98 8.72 -7.24 -2.43
CA ASP A 98 7.84 -6.09 -2.70
C ASP A 98 6.41 -6.53 -3.05
N ALA A 99 5.91 -7.62 -2.45
CA ALA A 99 4.51 -7.98 -2.62
C ALA A 99 3.61 -6.91 -1.95
N PHE A 100 2.59 -6.43 -2.66
CA PHE A 100 1.60 -5.50 -2.14
C PHE A 100 0.29 -6.25 -1.84
N ILE A 101 -0.41 -5.82 -0.80
CA ILE A 101 -1.76 -6.29 -0.46
C ILE A 101 -2.72 -5.14 -0.70
N VAL A 102 -3.80 -5.40 -1.45
CA VAL A 102 -4.84 -4.43 -1.73
C VAL A 102 -6.11 -4.82 -0.98
N ASP A 103 -6.60 -3.91 -0.14
CA ASP A 103 -7.90 -4.01 0.48
C ASP A 103 -8.84 -3.01 -0.18
N ALA A 104 -10.06 -3.42 -0.52
CA ALA A 104 -11.11 -2.52 -0.98
C ALA A 104 -12.29 -2.52 -0.01
N SER A 105 -12.76 -1.33 0.36
CA SER A 105 -14.00 -1.13 1.11
C SER A 105 -14.92 -0.18 0.35
N THR A 106 -16.23 -0.39 0.49
CA THR A 106 -17.23 0.42 -0.21
C THR A 106 -18.24 1.00 0.75
N GLU A 107 -18.60 2.26 0.51
CA GLU A 107 -19.56 3.02 1.29
C GLU A 107 -20.60 3.63 0.33
N ARG A 108 -21.89 3.67 0.74
CA ARG A 108 -22.92 4.35 -0.06
C ARG A 108 -22.59 5.83 -0.14
N SER A 109 -22.66 6.39 -1.35
CA SER A 109 -22.55 7.83 -1.50
C SER A 109 -23.94 8.48 -1.49
N PRO A 110 -24.06 9.75 -1.08
CA PRO A 110 -25.31 10.51 -1.19
C PRO A 110 -25.70 10.79 -2.65
N HIS A 111 -24.80 10.53 -3.61
CA HIS A 111 -25.02 10.75 -5.02
C HIS A 111 -25.62 9.51 -5.68
N ARG A 112 -26.77 9.69 -6.34
CA ARG A 112 -27.50 8.60 -6.98
C ARG A 112 -26.63 7.90 -8.04
N GLY A 113 -26.44 6.60 -7.87
CA GLY A 113 -25.69 5.77 -8.82
C GLY A 113 -24.17 5.86 -8.69
N LEU A 114 -23.65 6.50 -7.63
CA LEU A 114 -22.23 6.49 -7.29
C LEU A 114 -22.01 5.78 -5.95
N THR A 115 -20.93 5.02 -5.88
CA THR A 115 -20.46 4.34 -4.66
C THR A 115 -19.09 4.89 -4.31
N MET A 116 -18.86 5.20 -3.04
CA MET A 116 -17.53 5.56 -2.57
C MET A 116 -16.73 4.26 -2.44
N VAL A 117 -15.67 4.13 -3.23
CA VAL A 117 -14.72 3.03 -3.14
C VAL A 117 -13.46 3.57 -2.46
N GLU A 118 -13.06 2.93 -1.38
CA GLU A 118 -11.80 3.17 -0.69
C GLU A 118 -10.88 1.98 -0.92
N ILE A 119 -9.76 2.23 -1.61
CA ILE A 119 -8.69 1.26 -1.83
C ILE A 119 -7.53 1.58 -0.88
N ARG A 120 -7.09 0.59 -0.11
CA ARG A 120 -5.92 0.67 0.77
C ARG A 120 -4.87 -0.30 0.25
N VAL A 121 -3.66 0.20 0.01
CA VAL A 121 -2.52 -0.64 -0.38
C VAL A 121 -1.55 -0.73 0.79
N ARG A 122 -1.19 -1.96 1.14
CA ARG A 122 -0.26 -2.29 2.22
C ARG A 122 0.96 -3.01 1.68
N ALA A 123 2.08 -2.85 2.35
CA ALA A 123 3.22 -3.74 2.13
C ALA A 123 2.88 -5.13 2.65
N ALA A 124 3.14 -6.18 1.86
CA ALA A 124 3.13 -7.54 2.38
C ALA A 124 4.31 -7.70 3.34
N GLN A 125 4.02 -8.16 4.56
CA GLN A 125 5.07 -8.36 5.53
C GLN A 125 5.75 -9.71 5.25
N GLY A 126 7.03 -9.67 4.89
CA GLY A 126 7.88 -10.85 4.74
C GLY A 126 8.14 -11.50 6.09
N GLY A 127 7.19 -12.28 6.58
CA GLY A 127 7.30 -13.00 7.85
C GLY A 127 5.94 -13.48 8.35
N ASP A 128 5.74 -14.80 8.30
CA ASP A 128 4.70 -15.60 8.96
C ASP A 128 3.35 -14.89 9.20
N GLY A 129 2.73 -14.44 8.10
CA GLY A 129 1.28 -14.36 7.83
C GLY A 129 0.31 -13.69 8.82
N THR A 130 0.76 -13.17 9.95
CA THR A 130 -0.13 -12.96 11.11
C THR A 130 -0.48 -11.49 11.36
N ALA A 131 0.24 -10.54 10.75
CA ALA A 131 -0.10 -9.12 10.87
C ALA A 131 -0.05 -8.42 9.49
N PRO A 132 -1.11 -7.70 9.10
CA PRO A 132 -1.08 -6.88 7.89
C PRO A 132 -0.05 -5.76 8.05
N GLY A 133 0.81 -5.59 7.04
CA GLY A 133 1.83 -4.54 7.03
C GLY A 133 1.23 -3.12 7.03
N PRO A 134 2.09 -2.10 7.15
CA PRO A 134 1.64 -0.70 7.18
C PRO A 134 0.92 -0.33 5.88
N VAL A 135 -0.12 0.49 6.00
CA VAL A 135 -0.81 1.09 4.85
C VAL A 135 0.11 2.14 4.22
N LEU A 136 0.45 1.93 2.95
CA LEU A 136 1.32 2.80 2.18
C LEU A 136 0.53 3.92 1.49
N CYS A 137 -0.68 3.60 1.02
CA CYS A 137 -1.60 4.58 0.45
C CYS A 137 -3.06 4.19 0.69
N THR A 138 -3.91 5.23 0.74
CA THR A 138 -5.37 5.10 0.71
C THR A 138 -5.89 6.02 -0.37
N LEU A 139 -6.70 5.48 -1.28
CA LEU A 139 -7.35 6.23 -2.36
C LEU A 139 -8.85 6.08 -2.22
N ARG A 140 -9.56 7.22 -2.17
CA ARG A 140 -11.03 7.27 -2.06
C ARG A 140 -11.58 7.94 -3.31
N GLN A 141 -12.47 7.25 -4.02
CA GLN A 141 -13.05 7.74 -5.26
C GLN A 141 -14.53 7.35 -5.35
N LEU A 142 -15.33 8.27 -5.89
CA LEU A 142 -16.71 7.98 -6.26
C LEU A 142 -16.70 7.28 -7.62
N VAL A 143 -17.14 6.03 -7.64
CA VAL A 143 -17.20 5.21 -8.84
C VAL A 143 -18.64 4.83 -9.14
N ARG A 144 -19.01 4.83 -10.41
CA ARG A 144 -20.28 4.26 -10.87
C ARG A 144 -20.10 2.75 -11.01
N LEU A 145 -20.55 2.00 -10.01
CA LEU A 145 -20.56 0.54 -10.08
C LEU A 145 -21.59 0.04 -11.10
N ARG A 146 -21.27 -1.07 -11.77
CA ARG A 146 -22.26 -1.83 -12.54
C ARG A 146 -23.25 -2.50 -11.58
N ASN A 147 -24.45 -2.80 -12.08
CA ASN A 147 -25.54 -3.32 -11.25
C ASN A 147 -25.16 -4.64 -10.54
N ASP A 148 -24.31 -5.45 -11.16
CA ASP A 148 -23.84 -6.73 -10.59
C ASP A 148 -22.91 -6.49 -9.39
N ASP A 149 -22.00 -5.51 -9.46
CA ASP A 149 -21.12 -5.12 -8.34
C ASP A 149 -21.84 -4.36 -7.22
N ALA A 150 -22.90 -3.63 -7.55
CA ALA A 150 -23.70 -2.90 -6.57
C ALA A 150 -24.55 -3.83 -5.68
N ALA A 151 -24.88 -5.03 -6.16
CA ALA A 151 -25.55 -6.06 -5.38
C ALA A 151 -24.55 -6.80 -4.46
N ASP A 152 -23.32 -7.00 -4.91
CA ASP A 152 -22.22 -7.61 -4.14
C ASP A 152 -21.54 -6.63 -3.17
N ALA A 153 -21.81 -5.33 -3.32
CA ALA A 153 -21.52 -4.34 -2.30
C ALA A 153 -22.42 -4.62 -1.09
N SER A 154 -22.05 -5.59 -0.27
CA SER A 154 -22.57 -5.78 1.07
C SER A 154 -22.28 -4.50 1.86
N PHE A 155 -23.19 -3.54 1.75
CA PHE A 155 -23.22 -2.39 2.61
C PHE A 155 -23.34 -2.98 4.01
N LEU A 156 -22.39 -2.68 4.90
CA LEU A 156 -22.54 -3.02 6.31
C LEU A 156 -23.93 -2.56 6.70
N GLU A 157 -24.82 -3.54 6.93
CA GLU A 157 -26.18 -3.27 7.34
C GLU A 157 -26.06 -2.44 8.61
N ASP A 158 -26.60 -1.25 8.53
CA ASP A 158 -26.57 -0.27 9.60
C ASP A 158 -27.47 -0.84 10.71
N ASP A 159 -26.88 -1.60 11.64
CA ASP A 159 -27.47 -2.05 12.91
C ASP A 159 -28.07 -0.88 13.73
N LEU A 160 -27.86 0.37 13.29
CA LEU A 160 -28.44 1.59 13.82
C LEU A 160 -29.94 1.79 13.50
N LEU A 161 -30.54 1.01 12.59
CA LEU A 161 -31.97 1.10 12.25
C LEU A 161 -32.84 -0.02 12.83
N GLU A 162 -32.26 -0.99 13.55
CA GLU A 162 -33.00 -2.07 14.20
C GLU A 162 -33.52 -1.60 15.58
N GLY A 163 -34.58 -0.78 15.58
CA GLY A 163 -35.20 -0.36 16.84
C GLY A 163 -36.10 0.87 16.80
N LEU A 164 -36.32 1.50 15.63
CA LEU A 164 -37.28 2.60 15.55
C LEU A 164 -38.70 2.04 15.68
N PRO A 165 -39.49 2.46 16.68
CA PRO A 165 -40.88 2.06 16.77
C PRO A 165 -41.60 2.55 15.52
N LEU A 166 -42.22 1.63 14.79
CA LEU A 166 -43.17 1.94 13.74
C LEU A 166 -44.32 2.70 14.40
N GLU A 167 -44.33 4.03 14.28
CA GLU A 167 -45.51 4.83 14.61
C GLU A 167 -46.67 4.31 13.74
N SER A 168 -47.60 3.63 14.41
CA SER A 168 -48.84 3.18 13.81
C SER A 168 -49.59 4.40 13.28
N PRO A 169 -50.13 4.37 12.04
CA PRO A 169 -50.95 5.46 11.55
C PRO A 169 -52.22 5.59 12.43
N PRO A 170 -52.74 6.81 12.60
CA PRO A 170 -53.94 7.05 13.39
C PRO A 170 -55.14 6.35 12.75
N ASN A 171 -55.81 5.52 13.56
CA ASN A 171 -57.04 4.82 13.16
C ASN A 171 -58.18 5.87 13.03
N PRO A 172 -58.96 5.86 11.93
CA PRO A 172 -60.07 6.80 11.73
C PRO A 172 -61.26 6.56 12.69
#